data_AF-A0AAD5UZM6-F1
#
_entry.id   AF-A0AAD5UZM6-F1
#
_cell.length_a   1.000
_cell.length_b   1.000
_cell.length_c   1.000
_cell.angle_alpha   90.00
_cell.angle_beta   90.00
_cell.angle_gamma   90.00
#
_symmetry.space_group_name_H-M   'P 1'
#
loop_
_entity.id
_entity.type
_entity.pdbx_description
1 polymer ?
#
loop_
_entity_poly.entity_id
_entity_poly.type
_entity_poly.pdbx_seq_one_letter_code
_entity_poly.pdbx_strand_id
1 'polypeptide(L)'
;MTATATPGSLLNPLKVLLQLSVYFTLLCSVQRDLRVNAINVNARALNDVEVRAVAQYDLRSGGFKLEEHLGNLSPYGKKEWGMVEELPGDCKVEQVMLMHRHGSRYPLSSELVSITNLVNKLNNHSATIQTLNSLPSNLKFLQKGYTSTLGHDDLTGPGRMQLFDHGVQ
;
A
#
# COMPACT_ATOMS: atom_id res chain seq x y z
N MET A 1 -14.67 -54.64 -17.65
CA MET A 1 -15.23 -53.27 -17.75
C MET A 1 -14.11 -52.30 -17.47
N THR A 2 -13.51 -51.75 -18.51
CA THR A 2 -12.39 -50.81 -18.46
C THR A 2 -12.88 -49.48 -19.01
N ALA A 3 -12.97 -48.46 -18.15
CA ALA A 3 -13.30 -47.10 -18.56
C ALA A 3 -12.00 -46.32 -18.80
N THR A 4 -11.72 -46.05 -20.07
CA THR A 4 -10.68 -45.13 -20.53
C THR A 4 -11.11 -43.69 -20.27
N ALA A 5 -10.34 -42.96 -19.44
CA ALA A 5 -10.51 -41.52 -19.26
C ALA A 5 -9.78 -40.75 -20.38
N THR A 6 -10.53 -39.93 -21.11
CA THR A 6 -10.05 -38.98 -22.12
C THR A 6 -9.23 -37.85 -21.48
N PRO A 7 -8.09 -37.41 -22.06
CA PRO A 7 -7.34 -36.27 -21.56
C PRO A 7 -8.06 -34.97 -21.90
N GLY A 8 -8.35 -34.17 -20.86
CA GLY A 8 -8.92 -32.85 -20.96
C GLY A 8 -8.02 -31.87 -21.72
N SER A 9 -8.68 -30.96 -22.40
CA SER A 9 -8.16 -29.88 -23.24
C SER A 9 -7.10 -29.01 -22.53
N LEU A 10 -5.91 -28.97 -23.13
CA LEU A 10 -4.91 -27.93 -22.90
C LEU A 10 -5.55 -26.55 -23.18
N LEU A 11 -5.83 -25.81 -22.11
CA LEU A 11 -6.25 -24.41 -22.21
C LEU A 11 -5.09 -23.60 -22.79
N ASN A 12 -5.33 -23.09 -24.00
CA ASN A 12 -4.38 -22.33 -24.80
C ASN A 12 -3.91 -21.07 -24.03
N PRO A 13 -2.60 -20.80 -23.90
CA PRO A 13 -2.06 -19.66 -23.15
C PRO A 13 -2.57 -18.30 -23.65
N LEU A 14 -2.98 -18.20 -24.92
CA LEU A 14 -3.64 -16.99 -25.44
C LEU A 14 -4.98 -16.69 -24.75
N LYS A 15 -5.71 -17.71 -24.31
CA LYS A 15 -7.02 -17.53 -23.65
C LYS A 15 -6.85 -16.91 -22.26
N VAL A 16 -5.78 -17.27 -21.54
CA VAL A 16 -5.42 -16.70 -20.23
C VAL A 16 -4.99 -15.24 -20.38
N LEU A 17 -4.20 -14.91 -21.41
CA LEU A 17 -3.78 -13.54 -21.74
C LEU A 17 -4.96 -12.62 -22.11
N LEU A 18 -5.92 -13.12 -22.89
CA LEU A 18 -7.14 -12.38 -23.24
C LEU A 18 -8.04 -12.14 -22.02
N GLN A 19 -8.14 -13.10 -21.10
CA GLN A 19 -8.95 -12.95 -19.88
C GLN A 19 -8.32 -11.98 -18.87
N LEU A 20 -6.99 -11.92 -18.80
CA LEU A 20 -6.25 -10.90 -18.04
C LEU A 20 -6.41 -9.50 -18.66
N SER A 21 -6.42 -9.39 -20.00
CA SER A 21 -6.59 -8.12 -20.72
C SER A 21 -7.97 -7.48 -20.50
N VAL A 22 -9.04 -8.27 -20.56
CA VAL A 22 -10.42 -7.77 -20.36
C VAL A 22 -10.67 -7.31 -18.91
N TYR A 23 -10.06 -7.98 -17.92
CA TYR A 23 -10.10 -7.52 -16.53
C TYR A 23 -9.25 -6.26 -16.29
N PHE A 24 -8.15 -6.10 -17.03
CA PHE A 24 -7.31 -4.91 -16.96
C PHE A 24 -8.05 -3.66 -17.46
N THR A 25 -8.85 -3.77 -18.52
CA THR A 25 -9.62 -2.65 -19.05
C THR A 25 -10.78 -2.22 -18.13
N LEU A 26 -11.40 -3.17 -17.41
CA LEU A 26 -12.47 -2.83 -16.45
C LEU A 26 -11.94 -2.18 -15.16
N LEU A 27 -10.72 -2.52 -14.74
CA LEU A 27 -10.03 -1.84 -13.63
C LEU A 27 -9.41 -0.49 -14.07
N CYS A 28 -9.13 -0.30 -15.35
CA CYS A 28 -8.52 0.92 -15.90
C CYS A 28 -9.45 2.17 -15.89
N SER A 29 -10.77 1.99 -15.69
CA SER A 29 -11.68 3.14 -15.47
C SER A 29 -11.71 3.62 -14.01
N VAL A 30 -11.19 2.83 -13.06
CA VAL A 30 -11.07 3.22 -11.65
C VAL A 30 -9.61 3.57 -11.28
N GLN A 31 -8.64 3.19 -12.13
CA GLN A 31 -7.20 3.26 -11.86
C GLN A 31 -6.42 4.05 -12.94
N ARG A 32 -6.83 5.28 -13.25
CA ARG A 32 -5.92 6.31 -13.79
C ARG A 32 -5.71 7.30 -12.63
N ASP A 33 -4.84 7.07 -11.67
CA ASP A 33 -3.39 7.30 -11.78
C ASP A 33 -2.71 6.70 -10.53
N LEU A 34 -2.42 5.40 -10.55
CA LEU A 34 -1.70 4.75 -9.45
C LEU A 34 -0.53 3.96 -10.04
N ARG A 35 0.54 4.68 -10.38
CA ARG A 35 1.90 4.11 -10.39
C ARG A 35 2.34 3.91 -8.93
N VAL A 36 1.71 2.96 -8.25
CA VAL A 36 2.11 2.58 -6.89
C VAL A 36 3.25 1.59 -6.99
N ASN A 37 4.46 2.07 -6.70
CA ASN A 37 5.56 1.20 -6.32
C ASN A 37 5.24 0.63 -4.94
N ALA A 38 5.00 -0.67 -4.87
CA ALA A 38 4.74 -1.38 -3.63
C ALA A 38 5.99 -1.32 -2.73
N ILE A 39 5.89 -0.60 -1.60
CA ILE A 39 6.90 -0.59 -0.54
C ILE A 39 6.56 -1.73 0.42
N ASN A 40 7.48 -2.68 0.55
CA ASN A 40 7.44 -3.77 1.52
C ASN A 40 7.90 -3.24 2.88
N VAL A 41 6.97 -3.08 3.84
CA VAL A 41 7.30 -2.65 5.21
C VAL A 41 7.43 -3.90 6.10
N ASN A 42 8.56 -4.60 5.98
CA ASN A 42 9.01 -5.52 7.03
C ASN A 42 10.08 -4.82 7.86
N ALA A 43 9.62 -4.01 8.81
CA ALA A 43 10.47 -3.36 9.81
C ALA A 43 10.84 -4.37 10.90
N ARG A 44 11.75 -5.29 10.60
CA ARG A 44 12.59 -5.99 11.59
C ARG A 44 13.82 -6.54 10.90
N ALA A 45 14.97 -6.01 11.32
CA ALA A 45 16.33 -6.42 10.99
C ALA A 45 16.82 -6.11 9.56
N LEU A 46 17.15 -4.84 9.29
CA LEU A 46 18.18 -4.51 8.30
C LEU A 46 19.07 -3.39 8.85
N ASN A 47 20.37 -3.66 8.90
CA ASN A 47 21.41 -2.76 9.39
C ASN A 47 21.47 -1.46 8.56
N ASP A 48 21.81 -0.36 9.23
CA ASP A 48 21.72 1.06 8.83
C ASP A 48 22.41 1.51 7.52
N VAL A 49 22.91 0.59 6.68
CA VAL A 49 23.66 0.93 5.46
C VAL A 49 22.82 0.78 4.19
N GLU A 50 21.85 -0.14 4.15
CA GLU A 50 21.08 -0.42 2.92
C GLU A 50 19.78 0.39 2.80
N VAL A 51 19.30 0.97 3.92
CA VAL A 51 18.13 1.86 3.97
C VAL A 51 18.35 3.15 3.16
N ARG A 52 19.61 3.52 2.88
CA ARG A 52 19.96 4.76 2.17
C ARG A 52 19.78 4.69 0.65
N ALA A 53 19.81 3.50 0.05
CA ALA A 53 19.81 3.37 -1.42
C ALA A 53 18.39 3.48 -2.03
N VAL A 54 17.37 3.00 -1.34
CA VAL A 54 15.97 3.06 -1.83
C VAL A 54 15.36 4.45 -1.64
N ALA A 55 15.82 5.18 -0.62
CA ALA A 55 15.45 6.58 -0.38
C ALA A 55 16.11 7.55 -1.37
N GLN A 56 17.17 7.14 -2.09
CA GLN A 56 17.96 8.09 -2.88
C GLN A 56 17.38 8.46 -4.25
N TYR A 57 16.40 7.71 -4.77
CA TYR A 57 15.90 7.92 -6.14
C TYR A 57 14.91 9.09 -6.31
N ASP A 58 14.43 9.72 -5.23
CA ASP A 58 13.42 10.80 -5.32
C ASP A 58 13.63 11.95 -4.31
N LEU A 59 14.81 12.06 -3.69
CA LEU A 59 15.06 13.07 -2.64
C LEU A 59 15.90 14.28 -3.09
N ARG A 60 16.19 14.41 -4.39
CA ARG A 60 16.89 15.59 -4.94
C ARG A 60 15.90 16.40 -5.77
N SER A 61 15.41 17.50 -5.19
CA SER A 61 14.39 18.44 -5.67
C SER A 61 12.93 17.97 -5.57
N GLY A 62 12.25 18.31 -4.47
CA GLY A 62 10.78 18.34 -4.39
C GLY A 62 10.06 17.10 -4.95
N GLY A 63 10.64 15.92 -4.74
CA GLY A 63 10.19 14.66 -5.35
C GLY A 63 8.81 14.21 -4.88
N PHE A 64 8.24 13.24 -5.59
CA PHE A 64 6.91 12.73 -5.30
C PHE A 64 6.93 11.97 -3.97
N LYS A 65 6.34 12.57 -2.94
CA LYS A 65 6.15 11.90 -1.65
C LYS A 65 4.84 11.12 -1.68
N LEU A 66 4.94 9.79 -1.73
CA LEU A 66 3.78 8.91 -1.77
C LEU A 66 2.82 9.21 -0.61
N GLU A 67 3.36 9.46 0.58
CA GLU A 67 2.62 9.70 1.82
C GLU A 67 1.72 10.95 1.73
N GLU A 68 2.04 11.92 0.88
CA GLU A 68 1.24 13.13 0.67
C GLU A 68 0.16 12.96 -0.43
N HIS A 69 0.13 11.81 -1.11
CA HIS A 69 -0.73 11.54 -2.29
C HIS A 69 -1.64 10.32 -2.12
N LEU A 70 -1.85 9.83 -0.89
CA LEU A 70 -2.74 8.70 -0.58
C LEU A 70 -4.15 9.13 -0.15
N GLY A 71 -4.52 10.40 -0.33
CA GLY A 71 -5.82 10.93 0.06
C GLY A 71 -6.07 10.75 1.56
N ASN A 72 -7.19 10.13 1.92
CA ASN A 72 -7.56 9.87 3.33
C ASN A 72 -6.73 8.75 3.99
N LEU A 73 -5.86 8.06 3.25
CA LEU A 73 -4.93 7.06 3.79
C LEU A 73 -3.55 7.68 4.10
N SER A 74 -3.32 8.92 3.69
CA SER A 74 -2.11 9.68 4.02
C SER A 74 -1.98 9.80 5.55
N PRO A 75 -0.82 9.49 6.14
CA PRO A 75 -0.53 9.86 7.53
C PRO A 75 -0.72 11.36 7.76
N TYR A 76 -1.01 11.75 9.00
CA TYR A 76 -1.09 13.17 9.31
C TYR A 76 0.23 13.87 8.97
N GLY A 77 0.13 14.91 8.17
CA GLY A 77 1.22 15.82 7.86
C GLY A 77 0.75 17.25 8.10
N LYS A 78 1.52 18.01 8.88
CA LYS A 78 1.24 19.44 9.07
C LYS A 78 1.29 20.12 7.71
N LYS A 79 0.25 20.86 7.38
CA LYS A 79 0.21 21.69 6.18
C LYS A 79 0.44 23.13 6.56
N GLU A 80 1.43 23.76 5.93
CA GLU A 80 1.67 25.19 6.07
C GLU A 80 0.72 25.95 5.14
N TRP A 81 -0.08 26.85 5.71
CA TRP A 81 -1.07 27.66 4.97
C TRP A 81 -0.62 29.10 4.75
N GLY A 82 0.64 29.42 5.08
CA GLY A 82 1.19 30.77 5.00
C GLY A 82 0.63 31.74 6.04
N MET A 83 -0.01 31.21 7.09
CA MET A 83 -0.50 31.97 8.25
C MET A 83 0.32 31.59 9.48
N VAL A 84 0.48 32.55 10.39
CA VAL A 84 1.14 32.32 11.69
C VAL A 84 0.14 31.64 12.61
N GLU A 85 0.46 30.44 13.09
CA GLU A 85 -0.36 29.67 14.03
C GLU A 85 -0.20 30.14 15.48
N GLU A 86 0.80 30.98 15.76
CA GLU A 86 1.06 31.54 17.08
C GLU A 86 -0.01 32.60 17.46
N LEU A 87 -0.44 32.56 18.72
CA LEU A 87 -1.38 33.53 19.25
C LEU A 87 -0.73 34.93 19.29
N PRO A 88 -1.39 35.99 18.78
CA PRO A 88 -0.88 37.36 18.91
C PRO A 88 -0.66 37.76 20.38
N GLY A 89 0.37 38.56 20.65
CA GLY A 89 0.82 38.87 22.01
C GLY A 89 -0.17 39.68 22.87
N ASP A 90 -1.16 40.31 22.26
CA ASP A 90 -2.23 41.06 22.93
C ASP A 90 -3.56 40.29 22.99
N CYS A 91 -3.56 39.01 22.59
CA CYS A 91 -4.74 38.16 22.55
C CYS A 91 -4.74 37.09 23.65
N LYS A 92 -5.94 36.65 24.05
CA LYS A 92 -6.14 35.53 24.97
C LYS A 92 -7.13 34.54 24.38
N VAL A 93 -6.82 33.25 24.51
CA VAL A 93 -7.74 32.17 24.13
C VAL A 93 -8.81 32.03 25.21
N GLU A 94 -10.08 32.22 24.84
CA GLU A 94 -11.22 32.01 25.74
C GLU A 94 -11.79 30.59 25.64
N GLN A 95 -11.75 29.98 24.46
CA GLN A 95 -12.24 28.63 24.21
C GLN A 95 -11.52 27.99 23.01
N VAL A 96 -11.28 26.69 23.07
CA VAL A 96 -10.80 25.87 21.96
C VAL A 96 -11.70 24.65 21.83
N MET A 97 -12.03 24.27 20.60
CA MET A 97 -12.65 22.99 20.29
C MET A 97 -11.78 22.24 19.30
N LEU A 98 -11.31 21.05 19.67
CA LEU A 98 -10.52 20.18 18.81
C LEU A 98 -11.42 19.11 18.20
N MET A 99 -11.50 19.09 16.88
CA MET A 99 -12.04 17.97 16.12
C MET A 99 -10.89 17.28 15.41
N HIS A 100 -10.68 16.00 15.71
CA HIS A 100 -9.62 15.22 15.09
C HIS A 100 -10.15 13.86 14.65
N ARG A 101 -9.51 13.29 13.63
CA ARG A 101 -9.79 11.93 13.18
C ARG A 101 -8.97 10.94 14.03
N HIS A 102 -9.41 9.68 14.05
CA HIS A 102 -8.57 8.57 14.51
C HIS A 102 -7.22 8.53 13.75
N GLY A 103 -6.19 7.96 14.37
CA GLY A 103 -4.88 7.77 13.73
C GLY A 103 -4.88 6.67 12.67
N SER A 104 -3.70 6.37 12.12
CA SER A 104 -3.51 5.35 11.08
C SER A 104 -3.94 3.96 11.56
N ARG A 105 -4.79 3.28 10.79
CA ARG A 105 -5.37 1.97 11.15
C ARG A 105 -5.06 0.89 10.12
N TYR A 106 -5.29 -0.36 10.49
CA TYR A 106 -5.39 -1.46 9.54
C TYR A 106 -6.61 -1.29 8.62
N PRO A 107 -6.65 -1.98 7.46
CA PRO A 107 -7.83 -2.02 6.60
C PRO A 107 -9.08 -2.44 7.37
N LEU A 108 -10.25 -2.04 6.92
CA LEU A 108 -11.49 -2.58 7.48
C LEU A 108 -11.58 -4.07 7.19
N SER A 109 -12.30 -4.82 8.04
CA SER A 109 -12.59 -6.24 7.77
C SER A 109 -13.20 -6.48 6.37
N SER A 110 -14.06 -5.56 5.91
CA SER A 110 -14.65 -5.59 4.56
C SER A 110 -13.63 -5.29 3.44
N GLU A 111 -12.65 -4.42 3.70
CA GLU A 111 -11.57 -4.08 2.75
C GLU A 111 -10.52 -5.21 2.66
N LEU A 112 -10.26 -5.88 3.79
CA LEU A 112 -9.27 -6.95 3.91
C LEU A 112 -9.58 -8.15 3.00
N VAL A 113 -10.86 -8.39 2.69
CA VAL A 113 -11.30 -9.44 1.74
C VAL A 113 -10.65 -9.23 0.37
N SER A 114 -10.65 -7.99 -0.14
CA SER A 114 -10.07 -7.66 -1.45
C SER A 114 -8.55 -7.88 -1.46
N ILE A 115 -7.87 -7.47 -0.39
CA ILE A 115 -6.43 -7.63 -0.23
C ILE A 115 -6.08 -9.12 -0.18
N THR A 116 -6.79 -9.88 0.65
CA THR A 116 -6.55 -11.33 0.83
C THR A 116 -6.79 -12.10 -0.47
N ASN A 117 -7.84 -11.75 -1.21
CA ASN A 117 -8.12 -12.34 -2.51
C ASN A 117 -7.01 -12.07 -3.53
N LEU A 118 -6.43 -10.86 -3.54
CA LEU A 118 -5.29 -10.55 -4.40
C LEU A 118 -4.06 -11.37 -4.00
N VAL A 119 -3.76 -11.45 -2.70
CA VAL A 119 -2.64 -12.26 -2.18
C VAL A 119 -2.80 -13.73 -2.55
N ASN A 120 -4.01 -14.28 -2.39
CA ASN A 120 -4.31 -15.66 -2.78
C ASN A 120 -4.09 -15.89 -4.28
N LYS A 121 -4.52 -14.96 -5.13
CA LYS A 121 -4.28 -15.04 -6.58
C LYS A 121 -2.79 -15.05 -6.92
N LEU A 122 -1.99 -14.20 -6.26
CA LEU A 122 -0.54 -14.16 -6.43
C LEU A 122 0.11 -15.47 -5.99
N ASN A 123 -0.28 -16.00 -4.83
CA ASN A 123 0.26 -17.24 -4.29
C ASN A 123 -0.08 -18.46 -5.15
N ASN A 124 -1.30 -18.52 -5.70
CA ASN A 124 -1.72 -19.58 -6.62
C ASN A 124 -0.90 -19.59 -7.92
N HIS A 125 -0.24 -18.48 -8.28
CA HIS A 125 0.62 -18.37 -9.47
C HIS A 125 2.11 -18.20 -9.10
N SER A 126 2.48 -18.50 -7.85
CA SER A 126 3.83 -18.27 -7.32
C SER A 126 4.93 -18.98 -8.12
N ALA A 127 4.72 -20.22 -8.57
CA ALA A 127 5.68 -20.96 -9.38
C ALA A 127 6.02 -20.25 -10.71
N THR A 128 5.01 -19.65 -11.36
CA THR A 128 5.21 -18.84 -12.56
C THR A 128 5.93 -17.55 -12.21
N ILE A 129 5.51 -16.84 -11.17
CA ILE A 129 6.10 -15.55 -10.76
C ILE A 129 7.59 -15.72 -10.41
N GLN A 130 7.94 -16.79 -9.71
CA GLN A 130 9.30 -17.12 -9.29
C GLN A 130 10.27 -17.34 -10.45
N THR A 131 9.79 -17.88 -11.58
CA THR A 131 10.62 -18.24 -12.73
C THR A 131 10.69 -17.14 -13.79
N LEU A 132 9.91 -16.07 -13.66
CA LEU A 132 9.91 -14.95 -14.58
C LEU A 132 11.16 -14.08 -14.42
N ASN A 133 12.09 -14.20 -15.36
CA ASN A 133 13.34 -13.42 -15.39
C ASN A 133 13.12 -11.93 -15.69
N SER A 134 11.97 -11.56 -16.27
CA SER A 134 11.68 -10.21 -16.78
C SER A 134 10.75 -9.38 -15.90
N LEU A 135 10.63 -9.68 -14.58
CA LEU A 135 9.85 -8.82 -13.70
C LEU A 135 10.50 -7.44 -13.53
N PRO A 136 9.73 -6.35 -13.63
CA PRO A 136 10.15 -5.02 -13.23
C PRO A 136 10.73 -5.02 -11.81
N SER A 137 11.75 -4.19 -11.56
CA SER A 137 12.47 -4.14 -10.28
C SER A 137 11.55 -3.95 -9.07
N ASN A 138 10.53 -3.10 -9.20
CA ASN A 138 9.53 -2.81 -8.18
C ASN A 138 8.59 -3.99 -7.87
N LEU A 139 8.55 -5.04 -8.69
CA LEU A 139 7.74 -6.24 -8.48
C LEU A 139 8.58 -7.47 -8.13
N LYS A 140 9.91 -7.40 -8.19
CA LYS A 140 10.79 -8.56 -7.92
C LYS A 140 10.60 -9.16 -6.52
N PHE A 141 10.11 -8.38 -5.55
CA PHE A 141 9.79 -8.90 -4.22
C PHE A 141 8.78 -10.06 -4.27
N LEU A 142 7.89 -10.09 -5.27
CA LEU A 142 6.89 -11.16 -5.45
C LEU A 142 7.52 -12.50 -5.78
N GLN A 143 8.75 -12.53 -6.33
CA GLN A 143 9.47 -13.79 -6.57
C GLN A 143 9.78 -14.53 -5.27
N LYS A 144 9.91 -13.83 -4.13
CA LYS A 144 10.12 -14.47 -2.82
C LYS A 144 8.81 -14.97 -2.19
N GLY A 145 7.68 -14.76 -2.87
CA GLY A 145 6.35 -14.91 -2.28
C GLY A 145 5.95 -13.68 -1.48
N TYR A 146 4.64 -13.48 -1.33
CA TYR A 146 4.08 -12.39 -0.54
C TYR A 146 2.96 -12.93 0.35
N THR A 147 3.07 -12.64 1.65
CA THR A 147 2.08 -12.98 2.65
C THR A 147 1.66 -11.69 3.34
N SER A 148 0.36 -11.45 3.44
CA SER A 148 -0.17 -10.32 4.21
C SER A 148 -0.28 -10.72 5.68
N THR A 149 0.30 -9.92 6.56
CA THR A 149 0.15 -10.03 8.02
C THR A 149 -0.65 -8.87 8.60
N LEU A 150 -1.42 -8.17 7.76
CA LEU A 150 -2.23 -7.04 8.19
C LEU A 150 -3.35 -7.53 9.12
N GLY A 151 -3.57 -6.79 10.21
CA GLY A 151 -4.78 -6.92 11.02
C GLY A 151 -6.00 -6.32 10.30
N HIS A 152 -7.07 -6.09 11.06
CA HIS A 152 -8.24 -5.36 10.58
C HIS A 152 -8.75 -4.37 11.63
N ASP A 153 -9.37 -3.28 11.17
CA ASP A 153 -10.09 -2.24 11.91
C ASP A 153 -9.27 -1.41 12.93
N ASP A 154 -8.37 -2.05 13.69
CA ASP A 154 -7.64 -1.45 14.80
C ASP A 154 -6.60 -0.40 14.38
N LEU A 155 -6.33 0.53 15.31
CA LEU A 155 -5.19 1.44 15.19
C LEU A 155 -3.87 0.66 15.15
N THR A 156 -3.01 1.07 14.23
CA THR A 156 -1.64 0.57 14.18
C THR A 156 -0.80 1.17 15.32
N GLY A 157 0.37 0.60 15.58
CA GLY A 157 1.35 1.21 16.50
C GLY A 157 1.62 2.69 16.18
N PRO A 158 2.00 3.03 14.94
CA PRO A 158 2.14 4.42 14.49
C PRO A 158 0.87 5.25 14.64
N GLY A 159 -0.31 4.67 14.38
CA GLY A 159 -1.59 5.38 14.54
C GLY A 159 -1.88 5.78 15.98
N ARG A 160 -1.51 4.95 16.97
CA ARG A 160 -1.61 5.31 18.39
C ARG A 160 -0.62 6.41 18.76
N MET A 161 0.60 6.35 18.23
CA MET A 161 1.61 7.39 18.45
C MET A 161 1.15 8.74 17.89
N GLN A 162 0.54 8.77 16.70
CA GLN A 162 -0.05 9.99 16.13
C GLN A 162 -1.05 10.63 17.10
N LEU A 163 -1.96 9.85 17.69
CA LEU A 163 -2.93 10.39 18.65
C LEU A 163 -2.27 10.88 19.95
N PHE A 164 -1.22 10.20 20.40
CA PHE A 164 -0.44 10.63 21.57
C PHE A 164 0.27 11.96 21.29
N ASP A 165 1.00 12.07 20.18
CA ASP A 165 1.72 13.28 19.78
C ASP A 165 0.78 14.46 19.55
N HIS A 166 -0.45 14.21 19.10
CA HIS A 166 -1.49 15.24 18.99
C HIS A 166 -2.02 15.74 20.34
N GLY A 167 -1.98 14.90 21.39
CA GLY A 167 -2.53 15.23 22.71
C GLY A 167 -1.51 15.80 23.70
N VAL A 168 -0.22 15.59 23.46
CA VAL A 168 0.87 16.09 24.32
C VAL A 168 1.39 17.46 23.86
N GLN A 169 1.12 17.83 22.60
CA GLN A 169 1.46 19.16 22.06
C GLN A 169 0.69 20.29 22.73
#